data_AF-A0A812HSK3-F1
#
_entry.id   AF-A0A812HSK3-F1
#
_cell.length_a   1.000
_cell.length_b   1.000
_cell.length_c   1.000
_cell.angle_alpha   90.00
_cell.angle_beta   90.00
_cell.angle_gamma   90.00
#
_symmetry.space_group_name_H-M   'P 1'
#
loop_
_entity.id
_entity.type
_entity.pdbx_description
1 polymer ?
#
loop_
_entity_poly.entity_id
_entity_poly.type
_entity_poly.pdbx_seq_one_letter_code
_entity_poly.pdbx_strand_id
1 'polypeptide(L)'
;MEDRLWGLLEEKGCSAVGLLRMHFQTPWHLACAVDSVEDAVRLAEQITPGSIPSDHKRLGSQIWEWMTAHTGLFKRVQSRLTAKATRIEATPGSSVSPCDIFDQCVSNSLDLCKQTSRAHARWISNGAGTPADAEKSSKKFWGTVLVQIMVEAKLPIVDIPVENEEQRVSYALRALGARRSKTLRNRARTWRKARDWMLSVKGYPFPKSPSDVVDYLIFLEQEVGTKSCISELMSALSVIEDAGSFDKSAVQEPIGRRGLKEHRG
;
A
#
# COMPACT_ATOMS: atom_id res chain seq x y z
N MET A 1 5.37 -38.79 11.97
CA MET A 1 3.90 -38.55 11.98
C MET A 1 3.48 -37.73 10.78
N GLU A 2 4.13 -36.61 10.50
CA GLU A 2 3.89 -35.83 9.27
C GLU A 2 4.28 -36.62 8.01
N ASP A 3 5.44 -37.29 7.98
CA ASP A 3 5.80 -38.16 6.85
C ASP A 3 4.83 -39.32 6.65
N ARG A 4 4.21 -39.82 7.73
CA ARG A 4 3.18 -40.85 7.65
C ARG A 4 1.92 -40.33 6.95
N LEU A 5 1.52 -39.09 7.22
CA LEU A 5 0.36 -38.48 6.56
C LEU A 5 0.62 -38.21 5.08
N TRP A 6 1.84 -37.81 4.71
CA TRP A 6 2.24 -37.73 3.30
C TRP A 6 2.22 -39.11 2.62
N GLY A 7 2.77 -40.14 3.26
CA GLY A 7 2.72 -41.51 2.74
C GLY A 7 1.30 -42.02 2.55
N LEU A 8 0.37 -41.74 3.47
CA LEU A 8 -1.04 -42.10 3.32
C LEU A 8 -1.72 -41.41 2.13
N LEU A 9 -1.27 -40.21 1.76
CA LEU A 9 -1.78 -39.50 0.57
C LEU A 9 -1.20 -40.11 -0.72
N GLU A 10 0.06 -40.55 -0.71
CA GLU A 10 0.70 -41.29 -1.79
C GLU A 10 0.03 -42.66 -2.00
N GLU A 11 -0.25 -43.39 -0.91
CA GLU A 11 -0.98 -44.68 -0.92
C GLU A 11 -2.40 -44.55 -1.48
N LYS A 12 -3.04 -43.38 -1.30
CA LYS A 12 -4.33 -43.02 -1.92
C LYS A 12 -4.23 -42.76 -3.43
N GLY A 13 -3.02 -42.82 -4.00
CA GLY A 13 -2.76 -42.62 -5.42
C GLY A 13 -2.66 -41.15 -5.83
N CYS A 14 -2.40 -40.23 -4.88
CA CYS A 14 -2.14 -38.84 -5.22
C CYS A 14 -0.74 -38.71 -5.83
N SER A 15 -0.67 -38.45 -7.14
CA SER A 15 0.61 -38.29 -7.85
C SER A 15 1.28 -36.94 -7.58
N ALA A 16 0.57 -35.98 -7.00
CA ALA A 16 1.02 -34.60 -6.80
C ALA A 16 1.70 -34.36 -5.43
N VAL A 17 1.95 -35.40 -4.62
CA VAL A 17 2.49 -35.23 -3.25
C VAL A 17 3.84 -34.49 -3.24
N GLY A 18 4.71 -34.75 -4.22
CA GLY A 18 5.98 -34.01 -4.35
C GLY A 18 5.77 -32.50 -4.51
N LEU A 19 4.83 -32.09 -5.36
CA LEU A 19 4.48 -30.67 -5.55
C LEU A 19 3.80 -30.08 -4.33
N LEU A 20 2.88 -30.83 -3.69
CA LEU A 20 2.23 -30.40 -2.46
C LEU A 20 3.25 -30.13 -1.35
N ARG A 21 4.29 -30.96 -1.22
CA ARG A 21 5.37 -30.76 -0.24
C ARG A 21 6.24 -29.52 -0.53
N MET A 22 6.28 -29.03 -1.78
CA MET A 22 6.92 -27.76 -2.11
C MET A 22 6.11 -26.55 -1.65
N HIS A 23 4.77 -26.67 -1.62
CA HIS A 23 3.87 -25.56 -1.25
C HIS A 23 3.47 -25.59 0.23
N PHE A 24 3.41 -26.76 0.84
CA PHE A 24 2.94 -26.95 2.21
C PHE A 24 4.01 -27.65 3.05
N GLN A 25 4.55 -26.91 4.02
CA GLN A 25 5.59 -27.42 4.91
C GLN A 25 5.12 -28.65 5.72
N THR A 26 3.84 -28.72 6.06
CA THR A 26 3.26 -29.85 6.80
C THR A 26 1.94 -30.29 6.17
N PRO A 27 1.54 -31.58 6.33
CA PRO A 27 0.22 -32.05 5.91
C PRO A 27 -0.93 -31.26 6.55
N TRP A 28 -0.71 -30.74 7.77
CA TRP A 28 -1.68 -29.91 8.47
C TRP A 28 -1.92 -28.57 7.76
N HIS A 29 -0.87 -27.93 7.23
CA HIS A 29 -1.03 -26.70 6.43
C HIS A 29 -1.84 -26.94 5.15
N LEU A 30 -1.66 -28.10 4.51
CA LEU A 30 -2.47 -28.51 3.36
C LEU A 30 -3.94 -28.70 3.77
N ALA A 31 -4.19 -29.39 4.88
CA ALA A 31 -5.56 -29.59 5.38
C ALA A 31 -6.26 -28.26 5.73
N CYS A 32 -5.55 -27.29 6.27
CA CYS A 32 -6.11 -25.96 6.55
C CYS A 32 -6.39 -25.10 5.31
N ALA A 33 -5.86 -25.46 4.14
CA ALA A 33 -6.04 -24.69 2.91
C ALA A 33 -7.30 -25.08 2.12
N VAL A 34 -8.06 -26.07 2.62
CA VAL A 34 -9.15 -26.73 1.90
C VAL A 34 -10.33 -26.92 2.85
N ASP A 35 -11.43 -26.21 2.61
CA ASP A 35 -12.65 -26.28 3.41
C ASP A 35 -13.79 -27.08 2.72
N SER A 36 -13.61 -27.42 1.44
CA SER A 36 -14.55 -28.18 0.62
C SER A 36 -13.85 -29.03 -0.45
N VAL A 37 -14.57 -29.96 -1.07
CA VAL A 37 -14.08 -30.69 -2.26
C VAL A 37 -13.74 -29.69 -3.38
N GLU A 38 -14.58 -28.67 -3.56
CA GLU A 38 -14.39 -27.64 -4.58
C GLU A 38 -13.10 -26.84 -4.33
N ASP A 39 -12.77 -26.52 -3.08
CA ASP A 39 -11.51 -25.86 -2.74
C ASP A 39 -10.31 -26.78 -3.02
N ALA A 40 -10.46 -28.09 -2.78
CA ALA A 40 -9.43 -29.07 -3.08
C ALA A 40 -9.15 -29.15 -4.59
N VAL A 41 -10.19 -29.06 -5.41
CA VAL A 41 -10.07 -29.01 -6.87
C VAL A 41 -9.40 -27.72 -7.34
N ARG A 42 -9.79 -26.56 -6.79
CA ARG A 42 -9.12 -25.28 -7.10
C ARG A 42 -7.65 -25.29 -6.70
N LEU A 43 -7.33 -25.91 -5.56
CA LEU A 43 -5.94 -26.08 -5.15
C LEU A 43 -5.18 -26.96 -6.15
N ALA A 44 -5.78 -28.06 -6.62
CA ALA A 44 -5.21 -28.92 -7.64
C ALA A 44 -4.93 -28.17 -8.95
N GLU A 45 -5.85 -27.31 -9.40
CA GLU A 45 -5.67 -26.43 -10.56
C GLU A 45 -4.44 -25.52 -10.41
N GLN A 46 -4.24 -24.94 -9.22
CA GLN A 46 -3.12 -24.03 -8.94
C GLN A 46 -1.76 -24.72 -8.92
N ILE A 47 -1.67 -25.93 -8.36
CA ILE A 47 -0.41 -26.67 -8.25
C ILE A 47 -0.07 -27.45 -9.53
N THR A 48 -1.06 -27.72 -10.38
CA THR A 48 -0.90 -28.45 -11.65
C THR A 48 -1.60 -27.74 -12.82
N PRO A 49 -1.20 -26.49 -13.16
CA PRO A 49 -1.92 -25.68 -14.15
C PRO A 49 -1.91 -26.24 -15.58
N GLY A 50 -1.01 -27.17 -15.88
CA GLY A 50 -0.93 -27.87 -17.18
C GLY A 50 -1.74 -29.16 -17.28
N SER A 51 -2.43 -29.59 -16.19
CA SER A 51 -3.24 -30.81 -16.20
C SER A 51 -4.66 -30.55 -16.70
N ILE A 52 -5.35 -31.61 -17.13
CA ILE A 52 -6.72 -31.52 -17.62
C ILE A 52 -7.74 -31.43 -16.46
N PRO A 53 -8.93 -30.83 -16.67
CA PRO A 53 -9.92 -30.64 -15.59
C PRO A 53 -10.35 -31.91 -14.86
N SER A 54 -10.37 -33.06 -15.54
CA SER A 54 -10.69 -34.36 -14.91
C SER A 54 -9.60 -34.80 -13.92
N ASP A 55 -8.34 -34.46 -14.19
CA ASP A 55 -7.24 -34.73 -13.27
C ASP A 55 -7.29 -33.81 -12.05
N HIS A 56 -7.64 -32.54 -12.23
CA HIS A 56 -7.85 -31.61 -11.13
C HIS A 56 -8.96 -32.10 -10.20
N LYS A 57 -10.08 -32.56 -10.76
CA LYS A 57 -11.19 -33.16 -9.99
C LYS A 57 -10.73 -34.38 -9.21
N ARG A 58 -10.04 -35.31 -9.88
CA ARG A 58 -9.52 -36.53 -9.25
C ARG A 58 -8.56 -36.22 -8.10
N LEU A 59 -7.60 -35.32 -8.32
CA LEU A 59 -6.64 -34.89 -7.29
C LEU A 59 -7.36 -34.21 -6.12
N GLY A 60 -8.30 -33.30 -6.39
CA GLY A 60 -9.10 -32.64 -5.36
C GLY A 60 -9.89 -33.63 -4.50
N SER A 61 -10.55 -34.62 -5.12
CA SER A 61 -11.24 -35.68 -4.40
C SER A 61 -10.30 -36.53 -3.54
N GLN A 62 -9.12 -36.91 -4.06
CA GLN A 62 -8.12 -37.66 -3.29
C GLN A 62 -7.63 -36.88 -2.06
N ILE A 63 -7.36 -35.58 -2.21
CA ILE A 63 -6.95 -34.70 -1.11
C ILE A 63 -8.07 -34.58 -0.07
N TRP A 64 -9.31 -34.35 -0.50
CA TRP A 64 -10.46 -34.21 0.39
C TRP A 64 -10.77 -35.49 1.18
N GLU A 65 -10.79 -36.63 0.50
CA GLU A 65 -11.01 -37.93 1.14
C GLU A 65 -9.90 -38.28 2.12
N TRP A 66 -8.64 -38.02 1.75
CA TRP A 66 -7.51 -38.21 2.65
C TRP A 66 -7.63 -37.34 3.90
N MET A 67 -8.02 -36.07 3.74
CA MET A 67 -8.17 -35.15 4.87
C MET A 67 -9.26 -35.62 5.84
N THR A 68 -10.44 -35.93 5.30
CA THR A 68 -11.63 -36.34 6.07
C THR A 68 -11.44 -37.71 6.73
N ALA A 69 -10.76 -38.65 6.08
CA ALA A 69 -10.49 -39.98 6.63
C ALA A 69 -9.46 -39.98 7.79
N HIS A 70 -8.59 -38.96 7.87
CA HIS A 70 -7.47 -38.95 8.82
C HIS A 70 -7.54 -37.81 9.85
N THR A 71 -8.72 -37.24 10.11
CA THR A 71 -8.95 -36.11 11.04
C THR A 71 -8.29 -36.31 12.42
N GLY A 72 -8.32 -37.53 12.97
CA GLY A 72 -7.68 -37.85 14.25
C GLY A 72 -6.15 -37.69 14.23
N LEU A 73 -5.49 -38.02 13.11
CA LEU A 73 -4.05 -37.82 12.95
C LEU A 73 -3.71 -36.34 12.78
N PHE A 74 -4.53 -35.60 12.03
CA PHE A 74 -4.38 -34.14 11.90
C PHE A 74 -4.53 -33.41 13.24
N LYS A 75 -5.51 -33.78 14.08
CA LYS A 75 -5.62 -33.24 15.44
C LYS A 75 -4.36 -33.44 16.28
N ARG A 76 -3.68 -34.59 16.15
CA ARG A 76 -2.40 -34.84 16.85
C ARG A 76 -1.27 -33.98 16.33
N VAL A 77 -1.19 -33.78 15.01
CA VAL A 77 -0.21 -32.85 14.39
C VAL A 77 -0.50 -31.41 14.83
N GLN A 78 -1.76 -30.99 14.81
CA GLN A 78 -2.21 -29.68 15.29
C GLN A 78 -1.83 -29.45 16.76
N SER A 79 -2.10 -30.39 17.66
CA SER A 79 -1.72 -30.27 19.07
C SER A 79 -0.21 -30.08 19.24
N ARG A 80 0.59 -30.80 18.45
CA ARG A 80 2.06 -30.68 18.48
C ARG A 80 2.55 -29.34 17.93
N LEU A 81 1.98 -28.87 16.83
CA LEU A 81 2.30 -27.54 16.26
C LEU A 81 1.89 -26.43 17.23
N THR A 82 0.72 -26.57 17.86
CA THR A 82 0.20 -25.63 18.87
C THR A 82 1.09 -25.57 20.12
N ALA A 83 1.69 -26.69 20.51
CA ALA A 83 2.65 -26.76 21.61
C ALA A 83 4.01 -26.15 21.27
N LYS A 84 4.41 -26.17 19.99
CA LYS A 84 5.66 -25.58 19.50
C LYS A 84 5.52 -24.11 19.06
N ALA A 85 4.30 -23.63 18.86
CA ALA A 85 4.05 -22.29 18.36
C ALA A 85 4.52 -21.26 19.38
N THR A 86 5.46 -20.40 18.97
CA THR A 86 5.82 -19.20 19.72
C THR A 86 4.60 -18.28 19.73
N ARG A 87 4.09 -17.99 20.92
CA ARG A 87 2.95 -17.08 21.09
C ARG A 87 3.47 -15.71 21.51
N ILE A 88 3.00 -14.68 20.82
CA ILE A 88 3.08 -13.33 21.36
C ILE A 88 1.87 -13.20 22.29
N GLU A 89 2.10 -13.13 23.59
CA GLU A 89 1.03 -12.86 24.54
C GLU A 89 0.56 -11.41 24.34
N ALA A 90 -0.62 -11.25 23.75
CA ALA A 90 -1.28 -9.95 23.72
C ALA A 90 -1.74 -9.65 25.15
N THR A 91 -0.96 -8.86 25.88
CA THR A 91 -1.34 -8.39 27.21
C THR A 91 -2.58 -7.49 27.06
N PRO A 92 -3.63 -7.64 27.88
CA PRO A 92 -4.76 -6.72 27.86
C PRO A 92 -4.24 -5.28 28.08
N GLY A 93 -4.47 -4.39 27.10
CA GLY A 93 -3.94 -3.02 27.10
C GLY A 93 -2.68 -2.80 26.26
N SER A 94 -2.13 -3.83 25.59
CA SER A 94 -1.04 -3.63 24.63
C SER A 94 -1.54 -2.81 23.44
N SER A 95 -0.85 -1.70 23.11
CA SER A 95 -1.16 -0.83 21.97
C SER A 95 -0.70 -1.42 20.62
N VAL A 96 -0.19 -2.65 20.61
CA VAL A 96 0.43 -3.26 19.43
C VAL A 96 -0.66 -3.74 18.48
N SER A 97 -0.74 -3.11 17.31
CA SER A 97 -1.69 -3.51 16.27
C SER A 97 -1.34 -4.90 15.73
N PRO A 98 -2.31 -5.82 15.56
CA PRO A 98 -2.09 -7.07 14.85
C PRO A 98 -1.49 -6.89 13.45
N CYS A 99 -1.77 -5.75 12.80
CA CYS A 99 -1.16 -5.40 11.51
C CYS A 99 0.35 -5.14 11.65
N ASP A 100 0.78 -4.45 12.71
CA ASP A 100 2.20 -4.15 12.95
C ASP A 100 2.98 -5.44 13.26
N ILE A 101 2.37 -6.37 14.01
CA ILE A 101 2.94 -7.70 14.27
C ILE A 101 3.05 -8.51 12.97
N PHE A 102 2.00 -8.50 12.16
CA PHE A 102 2.01 -9.18 10.86
C PHE A 102 3.12 -8.61 9.94
N ASP A 103 3.20 -7.29 9.82
CA ASP A 103 4.22 -6.61 9.03
C ASP A 103 5.63 -6.94 9.55
N GLN A 104 5.82 -7.02 10.87
CA GLN A 104 7.06 -7.45 11.49
C GLN A 104 7.41 -8.91 11.17
N CYS A 105 6.44 -9.82 11.27
CA CYS A 105 6.63 -11.24 10.94
C CYS A 105 6.98 -11.46 9.46
N VAL A 106 6.30 -10.75 8.55
CA VAL A 106 6.57 -10.82 7.11
C VAL A 106 7.93 -10.20 6.76
N SER A 107 8.27 -9.07 7.39
CA SER A 107 9.56 -8.40 7.16
C SER A 107 10.75 -9.24 7.65
N ASN A 108 10.55 -10.04 8.71
CA ASN A 108 11.60 -10.87 9.30
C ASN A 108 11.78 -12.23 8.60
N SER A 109 10.91 -12.59 7.65
CA SER A 109 10.99 -13.87 6.93
C SER A 109 10.96 -13.65 5.42
N LEU A 110 12.12 -13.85 4.78
CA LEU A 110 12.30 -13.73 3.34
C LEU A 110 11.37 -14.66 2.55
N ASP A 111 11.02 -15.83 3.07
CA ASP A 111 10.15 -16.78 2.36
C ASP A 111 8.67 -16.43 2.51
N LEU A 112 8.22 -15.99 3.69
CA LEU A 112 6.86 -15.46 3.87
C LEU A 112 6.63 -14.19 3.05
N CYS A 113 7.64 -13.33 2.97
CA CYS A 113 7.67 -12.13 2.14
C CYS A 113 7.52 -12.46 0.63
N LYS A 114 8.20 -13.49 0.12
CA LYS A 114 8.04 -13.98 -1.27
C LYS A 114 6.65 -14.51 -1.56
N GLN A 115 6.04 -15.20 -0.59
CA GLN A 115 4.72 -15.81 -0.74
C GLN A 115 3.57 -14.79 -0.67
N THR A 116 3.68 -13.76 0.16
CA THR A 116 2.64 -12.73 0.33
C THR A 116 2.73 -11.59 -0.68
N SER A 117 3.93 -11.29 -1.22
CA SER A 117 4.07 -10.26 -2.26
C SER A 117 5.41 -10.36 -3.00
N ARG A 118 5.36 -10.69 -4.30
CA ARG A 118 6.52 -10.62 -5.20
C ARG A 118 7.17 -9.23 -5.24
N ALA A 119 6.42 -8.16 -4.94
CA ALA A 119 6.93 -6.81 -4.86
C ALA A 119 7.65 -6.52 -3.53
N HIS A 120 7.20 -7.12 -2.42
CA HIS A 120 7.82 -7.00 -1.10
C HIS A 120 9.13 -7.80 -1.02
N ALA A 121 9.19 -8.98 -1.63
CA ALA A 121 10.42 -9.76 -1.74
C ALA A 121 11.51 -9.09 -2.59
N ARG A 122 11.13 -8.42 -3.68
CA ARG A 122 12.04 -7.58 -4.48
C ARG A 122 12.54 -6.34 -3.72
N TRP A 123 11.75 -5.86 -2.75
CA TRP A 123 12.08 -4.70 -1.93
C TRP A 123 13.10 -5.05 -0.83
N ILE A 124 13.00 -6.23 -0.21
CA ILE A 124 14.00 -6.75 0.76
C ILE A 124 15.30 -7.19 0.07
N SER A 125 15.22 -7.85 -1.09
CA SER A 125 16.42 -8.34 -1.81
C SER A 125 17.38 -7.24 -2.27
N ASN A 126 16.89 -6.00 -2.37
CA ASN A 126 17.67 -4.84 -2.84
C ASN A 126 18.35 -4.05 -1.70
N GLY A 127 18.42 -4.59 -0.48
CA GLY A 127 19.25 -4.04 0.60
C GLY A 127 18.70 -2.79 1.29
N ALA A 128 17.39 -2.54 1.23
CA ALA A 128 16.77 -1.52 2.08
C ALA A 128 16.67 -2.05 3.52
N GLY A 129 17.09 -1.25 4.51
CA GLY A 129 17.11 -1.60 5.94
C GLY A 129 15.73 -1.92 6.56
N THR A 130 15.50 -1.56 7.82
CA THR A 130 14.23 -1.90 8.48
C THR A 130 13.01 -1.28 7.75
N PRO A 131 11.79 -1.84 7.88
CA PRO A 131 10.57 -1.22 7.31
C PRO A 131 10.41 0.25 7.70
N ALA A 132 10.82 0.62 8.92
CA ALA A 132 10.84 1.99 9.39
C ALA A 132 11.84 2.86 8.60
N ASP A 133 13.03 2.33 8.28
CA ASP A 133 14.05 3.05 7.50
C ASP A 133 13.62 3.27 6.05
N ALA A 134 12.90 2.32 5.45
CA ALA A 134 12.40 2.49 4.10
C ALA A 134 11.15 3.37 4.03
N GLU A 135 10.28 3.34 5.04
CA GLU A 135 9.20 4.31 5.16
C GLU A 135 9.80 5.72 5.31
N LYS A 136 10.81 5.88 6.15
CA LYS A 136 11.56 7.14 6.32
C LYS A 136 12.21 7.59 5.01
N SER A 137 12.86 6.68 4.29
CA SER A 137 13.52 6.97 3.01
C SER A 137 12.52 7.32 1.91
N SER A 138 11.41 6.57 1.82
CA SER A 138 10.31 6.83 0.88
C SER A 138 9.61 8.15 1.19
N LYS A 139 9.37 8.43 2.48
CA LYS A 139 8.80 9.69 2.95
C LYS A 139 9.72 10.86 2.59
N LYS A 140 11.03 10.73 2.82
CA LYS A 140 12.03 11.73 2.41
C LYS A 140 11.98 11.96 0.91
N PHE A 141 12.04 10.89 0.11
CA PHE A 141 12.00 10.98 -1.35
C PHE A 141 10.73 11.69 -1.87
N TRP A 142 9.54 11.20 -1.49
CA TRP A 142 8.28 11.80 -1.96
C TRP A 142 8.04 13.20 -1.40
N GLY A 143 8.53 13.47 -0.19
CA GLY A 143 8.55 14.82 0.38
C GLY A 143 9.40 15.76 -0.46
N THR A 144 10.63 15.38 -0.82
CA THR A 144 11.52 16.18 -1.67
C THR A 144 10.89 16.46 -3.04
N VAL A 145 10.18 15.49 -3.63
CA VAL A 145 9.44 15.72 -4.89
C VAL A 145 8.38 16.82 -4.74
N LEU A 146 7.63 16.83 -3.63
CA LEU A 146 6.64 17.89 -3.36
C LEU A 146 7.30 19.24 -3.11
N VAL A 147 8.43 19.27 -2.39
CA VAL A 147 9.20 20.50 -2.19
C VAL A 147 9.71 21.05 -3.53
N GLN A 148 10.18 20.20 -4.44
CA GLN A 148 10.60 20.64 -5.77
C GLN A 148 9.46 21.28 -6.55
N ILE A 149 8.23 20.75 -6.43
CA ILE A 149 7.03 21.36 -7.00
C ILE A 149 6.80 22.76 -6.40
N MET A 150 6.96 22.93 -5.08
CA MET A 150 6.80 24.22 -4.41
C MET A 150 7.87 25.24 -4.86
N VAL A 151 9.11 24.80 -5.05
CA VAL A 151 10.22 25.62 -5.59
C VAL A 151 9.93 26.03 -7.02
N GLU A 152 9.51 25.10 -7.87
CA GLU A 152 9.16 25.38 -9.26
C GLU A 152 7.98 26.35 -9.37
N ALA A 153 7.00 26.21 -8.48
CA ALA A 153 5.84 27.07 -8.37
C ALA A 153 6.13 28.41 -7.69
N LYS A 154 7.34 28.61 -7.12
CA LYS A 154 7.73 29.79 -6.34
C LYS A 154 6.74 30.11 -5.21
N LEU A 155 6.36 29.10 -4.43
CA LEU A 155 5.43 29.30 -3.32
C LEU A 155 6.09 30.03 -2.14
N PRO A 156 5.34 30.77 -1.30
CA PRO A 156 5.90 31.59 -0.23
C PRO A 156 6.85 30.86 0.74
N ILE A 157 6.65 29.57 0.99
CA ILE A 157 7.57 28.77 1.82
C ILE A 157 9.01 28.78 1.29
N VAL A 158 9.21 29.02 0.00
CA VAL A 158 10.53 29.07 -0.63
C VAL A 158 11.19 30.44 -0.53
N ASP A 159 10.50 31.46 -0.02
CA ASP A 159 11.07 32.80 0.20
C ASP A 159 11.51 33.03 1.66
N ILE A 160 11.35 32.03 2.53
CA ILE A 160 11.79 32.11 3.93
C ILE A 160 13.31 32.37 3.97
N PRO A 161 13.78 33.38 4.73
CA PRO A 161 15.21 33.62 4.94
C PRO A 161 15.86 32.39 5.60
N VAL A 162 16.85 31.82 4.95
CA VAL A 162 17.62 30.66 5.42
C VAL A 162 19.09 30.83 5.09
N GLU A 163 19.96 30.15 5.83
CA GLU A 163 21.41 30.22 5.64
C GLU A 163 21.87 29.42 4.40
N ASN A 164 21.15 28.35 4.05
CA ASN A 164 21.43 27.54 2.87
C ASN A 164 20.17 26.81 2.34
N GLU A 165 20.29 26.24 1.14
CA GLU A 165 19.18 25.57 0.45
C GLU A 165 18.74 24.26 1.13
N GLU A 166 19.65 23.53 1.79
CA GLU A 166 19.30 22.32 2.54
C GLU A 166 18.36 22.65 3.72
N GLN A 167 18.58 23.79 4.36
CA GLN A 167 17.73 24.30 5.43
C GLN A 167 16.33 24.65 4.90
N ARG A 168 16.22 25.25 3.71
CA ARG A 168 14.94 25.51 3.02
C ARG A 168 14.16 24.22 2.79
N VAL A 169 14.83 23.22 2.20
CA VAL A 169 14.24 21.90 1.95
C VAL A 169 13.79 21.25 3.25
N SER A 170 14.59 21.35 4.32
CA SER A 170 14.23 20.84 5.65
C SER A 170 13.00 21.53 6.25
N TYR A 171 12.85 22.86 6.09
CA TYR A 171 11.64 23.57 6.51
C TYR A 171 10.41 23.15 5.72
N ALA A 172 10.52 23.08 4.39
CA ALA A 172 9.42 22.67 3.53
C ALA A 172 8.99 21.20 3.77
N LEU A 173 9.96 20.31 4.02
CA LEU A 173 9.70 18.93 4.44
C LEU A 173 8.97 18.87 5.80
N ARG A 174 9.29 19.76 6.74
CA ARG A 174 8.58 19.86 8.02
C ARG A 174 7.15 20.35 7.85
N ALA A 175 6.90 21.29 6.95
CA ALA A 175 5.55 21.78 6.63
C ALA A 175 4.61 20.69 6.07
N LEU A 176 5.17 19.67 5.40
CA LEU A 176 4.42 18.47 4.98
C LEU A 176 3.98 17.56 6.14
N GLY A 177 4.47 17.78 7.36
CA GLY A 177 3.97 17.17 8.60
C GLY A 177 4.14 15.66 8.74
N ALA A 178 3.29 15.04 9.57
CA ALA A 178 3.34 13.62 9.91
C ALA A 178 2.75 12.67 8.84
N ARG A 179 2.57 13.13 7.59
CA ARG A 179 1.94 12.35 6.51
C ARG A 179 2.79 11.10 6.16
N ARG A 180 2.10 9.98 5.87
CA ARG A 180 2.70 8.69 5.43
C ARG A 180 3.27 8.79 4.02
N SER A 181 4.27 7.97 3.69
CA SER A 181 4.94 7.95 2.38
C SER A 181 3.96 7.70 1.22
N LYS A 182 3.02 6.76 1.40
CA LYS A 182 1.96 6.47 0.41
C LYS A 182 1.10 7.71 0.12
N THR A 183 0.77 8.49 1.14
CA THR A 183 0.01 9.73 0.96
C THR A 183 0.82 10.73 0.15
N LEU A 184 2.07 11.01 0.54
CA LEU A 184 2.94 11.94 -0.19
C LEU A 184 3.15 11.51 -1.65
N ARG A 185 3.37 10.21 -1.88
CA ARG A 185 3.48 9.62 -3.21
C ARG A 185 2.26 9.89 -4.06
N ASN A 186 1.07 9.63 -3.53
CA ASN A 186 -0.18 9.84 -4.27
C ASN A 186 -0.34 11.32 -4.61
N ARG A 187 -0.11 12.22 -3.65
CA ARG A 187 -0.20 13.68 -3.85
C ARG A 187 0.78 14.16 -4.93
N ALA A 188 2.05 13.72 -4.85
CA ALA A 188 3.08 14.06 -5.84
C ALA A 188 2.74 13.56 -7.25
N ARG A 189 2.25 12.33 -7.37
CA ARG A 189 1.89 11.73 -8.67
C ARG A 189 0.66 12.38 -9.27
N THR A 190 -0.36 12.65 -8.47
CA THR A 190 -1.56 13.34 -8.93
C THR A 190 -1.22 14.75 -9.40
N TRP A 191 -0.42 15.49 -8.62
CA TRP A 191 -0.01 16.84 -9.00
C TRP A 191 0.84 16.87 -10.26
N ARG A 192 1.76 15.91 -10.46
CA ARG A 192 2.60 15.86 -11.66
C ARG A 192 1.77 15.85 -12.96
N LYS A 193 0.67 15.10 -12.99
CA LYS A 193 -0.25 15.09 -14.14
C LYS A 193 -0.87 16.46 -14.38
N ALA A 194 -1.33 17.13 -13.30
CA ALA A 194 -1.87 18.47 -13.37
C ALA A 194 -0.84 19.49 -13.84
N ARG A 195 0.38 19.44 -13.28
CA ARG A 195 1.52 20.26 -13.68
C ARG A 195 1.84 20.11 -15.16
N ASP A 196 1.93 18.88 -15.67
CA ASP A 196 2.29 18.64 -17.07
C ASP A 196 1.21 19.21 -18.01
N TRP A 197 -0.06 19.11 -17.63
CA TRP A 197 -1.16 19.78 -18.33
C TRP A 197 -1.10 21.32 -18.21
N MET A 198 -0.81 21.86 -17.03
CA MET A 198 -0.72 23.31 -16.84
C MET A 198 0.45 23.90 -17.64
N LEU A 199 1.58 23.20 -17.71
CA LEU A 199 2.70 23.61 -18.56
C LEU A 199 2.33 23.59 -20.04
N SER A 200 1.57 22.60 -20.50
CA SER A 200 1.19 22.51 -21.92
C SER A 200 0.09 23.50 -22.32
N VAL A 201 -0.90 23.75 -21.44
CA VAL A 201 -2.08 24.59 -21.75
C VAL A 201 -1.91 26.03 -21.29
N LYS A 202 -1.26 26.26 -20.14
CA LYS A 202 -1.16 27.57 -19.48
C LYS A 202 0.25 28.17 -19.50
N GLY A 203 1.28 27.36 -19.75
CA GLY A 203 2.68 27.78 -19.79
C GLY A 203 3.32 28.00 -18.41
N TYR A 204 2.68 27.55 -17.33
CA TYR A 204 3.23 27.62 -15.97
C TYR A 204 2.81 26.39 -15.15
N PRO A 205 3.58 25.98 -14.12
CA PRO A 205 3.45 24.66 -13.49
C PRO A 205 2.45 24.60 -12.32
N PHE A 206 1.89 25.74 -11.89
CA PHE A 206 1.04 25.86 -10.72
C PHE A 206 -0.07 26.89 -10.94
N PRO A 207 -1.32 26.68 -10.48
CA PRO A 207 -2.43 27.59 -10.75
C PRO A 207 -2.16 28.96 -10.15
N LYS A 208 -2.47 30.01 -10.91
CA LYS A 208 -2.37 31.41 -10.45
C LYS A 208 -3.70 31.96 -9.99
N SER A 209 -4.79 31.29 -10.40
CA SER A 209 -6.16 31.66 -10.07
C SER A 209 -7.05 30.42 -9.89
N PRO A 210 -8.19 30.53 -9.20
CA PRO A 210 -9.18 29.46 -9.13
C PRO A 210 -9.67 29.00 -10.52
N SER A 211 -9.71 29.90 -11.51
CA SER A 211 -10.09 29.58 -12.88
C SER A 211 -9.18 28.53 -13.52
N ASP A 212 -7.87 28.55 -13.22
CA ASP A 212 -6.95 27.54 -13.77
C ASP A 212 -7.23 26.14 -13.22
N VAL A 213 -7.72 26.05 -11.98
CA VAL A 213 -8.15 24.79 -11.37
C VAL A 213 -9.44 24.31 -12.03
N VAL A 214 -10.41 25.21 -12.23
CA VAL A 214 -11.68 24.89 -12.90
C VAL A 214 -11.44 24.40 -14.32
N ASP A 215 -10.56 25.04 -15.09
CA ASP A 215 -10.23 24.62 -16.45
C ASP A 215 -9.63 23.20 -16.48
N TYR A 216 -8.79 22.86 -15.51
CA TYR A 216 -8.25 21.50 -15.41
C TYR A 216 -9.31 20.48 -14.97
N LEU A 217 -10.28 20.87 -14.13
CA LEU A 217 -11.41 20.01 -13.76
C LEU A 217 -12.32 19.72 -14.96
N ILE A 218 -12.59 20.71 -15.80
CA ILE A 218 -13.34 20.55 -17.05
C ILE A 218 -12.58 19.62 -18.00
N PHE A 219 -11.26 19.77 -18.12
CA PHE A 219 -10.43 18.84 -18.88
C PHE A 219 -10.54 17.40 -18.35
N LEU A 220 -10.47 17.21 -17.03
CA LEU A 220 -10.63 15.88 -16.43
C LEU A 220 -12.02 15.28 -16.71
N GLU A 221 -13.08 16.09 -16.70
CA GLU A 221 -14.43 15.63 -17.05
C GLU A 221 -14.52 15.17 -18.52
N GLN A 222 -13.93 15.94 -19.44
CA GLN A 222 -13.89 15.62 -20.88
C GLN A 222 -13.12 14.33 -21.18
N GLU A 223 -12.06 14.06 -20.42
CA GLU A 223 -11.24 12.84 -20.53
C GLU A 223 -11.81 11.64 -19.73
N VAL A 224 -13.10 11.68 -19.35
CA VAL A 224 -13.80 10.62 -18.59
C VAL A 224 -13.13 10.35 -17.22
N GLY A 225 -12.60 11.39 -16.61
CA GLY A 225 -12.04 11.36 -15.26
C GLY A 225 -13.11 11.03 -14.22
N THR A 226 -12.80 10.08 -13.34
CA THR A 226 -13.74 9.71 -12.27
C THR A 226 -13.81 10.78 -11.17
N LYS A 227 -14.90 10.81 -10.40
CA LYS A 227 -15.00 11.62 -9.17
C LYS A 227 -13.80 11.44 -8.22
N SER A 228 -13.22 10.24 -8.20
CA SER A 228 -12.02 9.95 -7.40
C SER A 228 -10.80 10.75 -7.88
N CYS A 229 -10.61 10.90 -9.20
CA CYS A 229 -9.51 11.67 -9.76
C CYS A 229 -9.58 13.15 -9.37
N ILE A 230 -10.79 13.72 -9.41
CA ILE A 230 -11.06 15.10 -8.98
C ILE A 230 -10.77 15.26 -7.47
N SER A 231 -11.28 14.34 -6.64
CA SER A 231 -11.03 14.38 -5.20
C SER A 231 -9.55 14.24 -4.84
N GLU A 232 -8.80 13.41 -5.57
CA GLU A 232 -7.37 13.23 -5.38
C GLU A 232 -6.59 14.49 -5.77
N LEU A 233 -6.99 15.15 -6.86
CA LEU A 233 -6.40 16.42 -7.30
C LEU A 233 -6.59 17.50 -6.24
N MET A 234 -7.83 17.73 -5.79
CA MET A 234 -8.10 18.74 -4.76
C MET A 234 -7.35 18.46 -3.46
N SER A 235 -7.22 17.18 -3.10
CA SER A 235 -6.41 16.78 -1.95
C SER A 235 -4.91 17.01 -2.15
N ALA A 236 -4.40 16.91 -3.38
CA ALA A 236 -3.02 17.22 -3.74
C ALA A 236 -2.76 18.72 -3.66
N LEU A 237 -3.65 19.52 -4.26
CA LEU A 237 -3.58 20.97 -4.23
C LEU A 237 -3.58 21.49 -2.79
N SER A 238 -4.54 21.08 -1.96
CA SER A 238 -4.64 21.50 -0.56
C SER A 238 -3.37 21.19 0.24
N VAL A 239 -2.72 20.04 0.02
CA VAL A 239 -1.46 19.71 0.71
C VAL A 239 -0.32 20.63 0.28
N ILE A 240 -0.24 20.96 -1.01
CA ILE A 240 0.79 21.84 -1.55
C ILE A 240 0.55 23.28 -1.11
N GLU A 241 -0.70 23.73 -1.05
CA GLU A 241 -1.07 25.06 -0.57
C GLU A 241 -0.80 25.25 0.93
N ASP A 242 -1.27 24.31 1.75
CA ASP A 242 -1.07 24.32 3.20
C ASP A 242 0.43 24.31 3.55
N ALA A 243 1.20 23.47 2.88
CA ALA A 243 2.65 23.39 3.10
C ALA A 243 3.41 24.52 2.39
N GLY A 244 2.85 25.12 1.35
CA GLY A 244 3.43 26.24 0.62
C GLY A 244 3.30 27.59 1.33
N SER A 245 2.60 27.63 2.47
CA SER A 245 2.26 28.84 3.22
C SER A 245 1.38 29.82 2.41
N PHE A 246 0.37 29.31 1.69
CA PHE A 246 -0.71 30.19 1.26
C PHE A 246 -1.47 30.66 2.50
N ASP A 247 -1.35 31.94 2.79
CA ASP A 247 -2.05 32.56 3.89
C ASP A 247 -3.56 32.46 3.63
N LYS A 248 -4.27 31.65 4.43
CA LYS A 248 -5.74 31.53 4.36
C LYS A 248 -6.44 32.86 4.67
N SER A 249 -5.71 33.85 5.21
CA SER A 249 -6.23 35.20 5.45
C SER A 249 -6.19 36.14 4.24
N ALA A 250 -5.45 35.80 3.16
CA ALA A 250 -5.37 36.62 1.95
C ALA A 250 -6.61 36.53 1.03
N VAL A 251 -7.54 35.62 1.31
CA VAL A 251 -8.82 35.45 0.57
C VAL A 251 -9.96 36.25 1.22
N GLN A 252 -9.68 37.03 2.27
CA GLN A 252 -10.69 37.75 3.05
C GLN A 252 -10.49 39.27 3.03
N GLU A 253 -10.22 39.85 1.86
CA GLU A 253 -10.68 41.22 1.60
C GLU A 253 -11.96 41.17 0.74
N PRO A 254 -13.13 41.47 1.32
CA PRO A 254 -14.31 41.71 0.52
C PRO A 254 -14.06 42.98 -0.31
N ILE A 255 -14.19 42.84 -1.63
CA ILE A 255 -14.38 43.96 -2.55
C ILE A 255 -15.66 44.67 -2.11
N GLY A 256 -15.54 45.69 -1.25
CA GLY A 256 -16.73 46.34 -0.70
C GLY A 256 -16.45 47.28 0.45
N ARG A 257 -15.70 48.34 0.21
CA ARG A 257 -15.93 49.73 0.69
C ARG A 257 -14.73 50.61 0.37
N ARG A 258 -14.50 50.83 -0.92
CA ARG A 258 -13.79 52.03 -1.38
C ARG A 258 -14.86 53.08 -1.66
N GLY A 259 -14.98 54.03 -0.74
CA GLY A 259 -15.76 55.27 -0.89
C GLY A 259 -17.23 55.17 -0.49
N LEU A 260 -17.60 55.88 0.59
CA LEU A 260 -18.72 56.84 0.60
C LEU A 260 -18.90 57.45 2.02
N LYS A 261 -18.60 58.75 2.11
CA LYS A 261 -19.05 59.76 3.10
C LYS A 261 -18.48 59.61 4.53
N GLU A 262 -18.06 60.67 5.22
CA GLU A 262 -18.69 61.99 5.33
C GLU A 262 -17.69 63.15 5.37
N HIS A 263 -17.87 64.09 4.45
CA HIS A 263 -17.80 65.52 4.77
C HIS A 263 -19.18 65.91 5.30
N ARG A 264 -19.26 66.42 6.54
CA ARG A 264 -20.17 67.51 6.97
C ARG A 264 -20.02 67.76 8.47
N GLY A 265 -19.82 69.03 8.83
CA GLY A 265 -19.94 69.57 10.19
C GLY A 265 -18.61 70.03 10.74
#